data_AF-A0A024T9N9-F1
#
_entry.id   AF-A0A024T9N9-F1
#
_cell.length_a   1.000
_cell.length_b   1.000
_cell.length_c   1.000
_cell.angle_alpha   90.00
_cell.angle_beta   90.00
_cell.angle_gamma   90.00
#
_symmetry.space_group_name_H-M   'P 1'
#
loop_
_entity.id
_entity.type
_entity.pdbx_description
1 polymer ?
#
loop_
_entity_poly.entity_id
_entity_poly.type
_entity_poly.pdbx_seq_one_letter_code
_entity_poly.pdbx_strand_id
1 'polypeptide(L)'
;MARRASSILDNAAATFLPTDDTAAAILSRFVDPSGRYGWTQTLEELYVYVPVRPRIVRKGVNVLATQSSDHTHWFTVIVDTIPRVHAQLAAHVKCASLDWDIAAQKESSPFYSRAVLPTATEPSMEVCITLAKAVPGHWATLFGSCS
;
A
#
# COMPACT_ATOMS: atom_id res chain seq x y z
N MET A 1 -40.75 -31.73 -5.06
CA MET A 1 -39.48 -32.50 -5.09
C MET A 1 -38.33 -31.50 -5.28
N ALA A 2 -37.87 -30.84 -4.20
CA ALA A 2 -36.91 -29.73 -4.26
C ALA A 2 -35.98 -29.74 -3.04
N ARG A 3 -35.16 -30.78 -2.89
CA ARG A 3 -34.22 -30.92 -1.74
C ARG A 3 -32.79 -31.33 -2.13
N ARG A 4 -32.46 -31.43 -3.41
CA ARG A 4 -31.14 -31.90 -3.87
C ARG A 4 -30.14 -30.80 -4.25
N ALA A 5 -30.58 -29.55 -4.40
CA ALA A 5 -29.71 -28.45 -4.85
C ALA A 5 -28.99 -27.72 -3.70
N SER A 6 -29.54 -27.75 -2.47
CA SER A 6 -28.96 -27.04 -1.32
C SER A 6 -27.65 -27.68 -0.83
N SER A 7 -27.59 -29.02 -0.79
CA SER A 7 -26.45 -29.73 -0.19
C SER A 7 -25.16 -29.64 -1.02
N ILE A 8 -25.24 -29.23 -2.29
CA ILE A 8 -24.07 -29.04 -3.16
C ILE A 8 -23.44 -27.66 -2.92
N LEU A 9 -24.27 -26.63 -2.68
CA LEU A 9 -23.81 -25.28 -2.37
C LEU A 9 -23.20 -25.21 -0.96
N ASP A 10 -23.80 -25.90 0.01
CA ASP A 10 -23.28 -25.95 1.38
C ASP A 10 -21.93 -26.69 1.48
N ASN A 11 -21.69 -27.70 0.64
CA ASN A 11 -20.39 -28.39 0.57
C ASN A 11 -19.30 -27.59 -0.16
N ALA A 12 -19.67 -26.71 -1.10
CA ALA A 12 -18.71 -25.85 -1.80
C ALA A 12 -18.10 -24.80 -0.85
N ALA A 13 -18.88 -24.29 0.09
CA ALA A 13 -18.40 -23.38 1.14
C ALA A 13 -17.44 -24.09 2.13
N ALA A 14 -17.69 -25.36 2.44
CA ALA A 14 -16.85 -26.15 3.35
C ALA A 14 -15.51 -26.62 2.73
N THR A 15 -15.38 -26.55 1.40
CA THR A 15 -14.17 -26.97 0.66
C THR A 15 -13.38 -25.77 0.11
N PHE A 16 -13.74 -24.54 0.48
CA PHE A 16 -13.00 -23.35 0.08
C PHE A 16 -11.69 -23.26 0.85
N LEU A 17 -10.67 -23.98 0.35
CA LEU A 17 -9.28 -23.73 0.72
C LEU A 17 -8.93 -22.34 0.16
N PRO A 18 -8.45 -21.39 0.98
CA PRO A 18 -8.05 -20.08 0.48
C PRO A 18 -6.93 -20.29 -0.54
N THR A 19 -7.22 -19.97 -1.79
CA THR A 19 -6.22 -19.91 -2.86
C THR A 19 -5.24 -18.77 -2.59
N ASP A 20 -4.03 -18.87 -3.16
CA ASP A 20 -2.99 -17.82 -3.13
C ASP A 20 -3.50 -16.42 -3.51
N ASP A 21 -4.62 -16.32 -4.25
CA ASP A 21 -5.32 -15.06 -4.56
C ASP A 21 -5.74 -14.26 -3.31
N THR A 22 -5.98 -14.92 -2.18
CA THR A 22 -6.30 -14.22 -0.92
C THR A 22 -5.11 -13.47 -0.33
N ALA A 23 -3.88 -13.92 -0.59
CA ALA A 23 -2.68 -13.24 -0.11
C ALA A 23 -2.40 -11.95 -0.87
N ALA A 24 -2.81 -11.87 -2.15
CA ALA A 24 -2.65 -10.68 -3.00
C ALA A 24 -3.84 -9.69 -2.92
N ALA A 25 -4.91 -10.04 -2.22
CA ALA A 25 -6.08 -9.18 -2.07
C ALA A 25 -5.76 -7.92 -1.23
N ILE A 26 -6.21 -6.75 -1.72
CA ILE A 26 -6.10 -5.49 -0.97
C ILE A 26 -7.05 -5.55 0.24
N LEU A 27 -6.47 -5.61 1.44
CA LEU A 27 -7.21 -5.74 2.69
C LEU A 27 -7.78 -4.41 3.17
N SER A 28 -7.02 -3.33 3.03
CA SER A 28 -7.44 -2.00 3.46
C SER A 28 -6.77 -0.90 2.64
N ARG A 29 -7.36 0.29 2.71
CA ARG A 29 -6.90 1.51 2.06
C ARG A 29 -7.02 2.68 3.02
N PHE A 30 -6.05 3.58 3.01
CA PHE A 30 -6.03 4.75 3.86
C PHE A 30 -5.35 5.94 3.16
N VAL A 31 -5.90 7.13 3.36
CA VAL A 31 -5.31 8.39 2.93
C VAL A 31 -4.95 9.17 4.18
N ASP A 32 -3.70 9.64 4.28
CA ASP A 32 -3.28 10.51 5.35
C ASP A 32 -4.10 11.81 5.36
N PRO A 33 -4.53 12.33 6.52
CA PRO A 33 -5.33 13.55 6.58
C PRO A 33 -4.69 14.78 5.92
N SER A 34 -3.36 14.84 5.81
CA SER A 34 -2.66 15.92 5.11
C SER A 34 -2.67 15.77 3.57
N GLY A 35 -3.16 14.63 3.06
CA GLY A 35 -3.18 14.28 1.64
C GLY A 35 -1.80 14.04 1.03
N ARG A 36 -0.74 14.01 1.83
CA ARG A 36 0.65 13.88 1.35
C ARG A 36 1.02 12.47 0.91
N TYR A 37 0.36 11.46 1.48
CA TYR A 37 0.55 10.07 1.13
C TYR A 37 -0.73 9.27 1.46
N GLY A 38 -0.83 8.10 0.88
CA GLY A 38 -1.86 7.12 1.15
C GLY A 38 -1.20 5.75 1.10
N TRP A 39 -1.85 4.74 1.66
CA TRP A 39 -1.32 3.39 1.61
C TRP A 39 -2.43 2.36 1.54
N THR A 40 -2.08 1.21 0.96
CA THR A 40 -2.88 -0.01 0.97
C THR A 40 -2.02 -1.16 1.44
N GLN A 41 -2.65 -2.29 1.74
CA GLN A 41 -1.91 -3.47 2.13
C GLN A 41 -2.56 -4.75 1.64
N THR A 42 -1.72 -5.75 1.47
CA THR A 42 -2.11 -7.16 1.41
C THR A 42 -1.69 -7.83 2.72
N LEU A 43 -1.76 -9.16 2.82
CA LEU A 43 -1.21 -9.86 3.98
C LEU A 43 0.32 -9.73 4.05
N GLU A 44 0.99 -9.70 2.90
CA GLU A 44 2.45 -9.79 2.82
C GLU A 44 3.12 -8.45 2.53
N GLU A 45 2.42 -7.52 1.90
CA GLU A 45 3.01 -6.28 1.39
C GLU A 45 2.23 -5.04 1.87
N LEU A 46 2.96 -3.93 1.95
CA LEU A 46 2.42 -2.58 2.06
C LEU A 46 2.75 -1.85 0.77
N TYR A 47 1.76 -1.17 0.21
CA TYR A 47 1.95 -0.25 -0.89
C TYR A 47 1.70 1.17 -0.40
N VAL A 48 2.71 2.03 -0.48
CA VAL A 48 2.62 3.44 -0.12
C VAL A 48 2.62 4.28 -1.40
N TYR A 49 1.67 5.19 -1.50
CA TYR A 49 1.44 6.05 -2.65
C TYR A 49 1.69 7.50 -2.23
N VAL A 50 2.54 8.21 -2.95
CA VAL A 50 2.84 9.63 -2.72
C VAL A 50 2.48 10.41 -3.99
N PRO A 51 1.43 11.25 -3.98
CA PRO A 51 1.06 12.05 -5.14
C PRO A 51 2.18 13.01 -5.54
N VAL A 52 2.42 13.12 -6.84
CA VAL A 52 3.52 13.94 -7.40
C VAL A 52 3.05 14.70 -8.63
N ARG A 53 3.78 15.78 -8.97
CA ARG A 53 3.43 16.61 -10.12
C ARG A 53 3.68 15.83 -11.42
N PRO A 54 2.86 16.05 -12.46
CA PRO A 54 3.18 15.58 -13.81
C PRO A 54 4.57 16.09 -14.20
N ARG A 55 5.47 15.20 -14.63
CA ARG A 55 6.90 15.44 -14.95
C ARG A 55 7.92 15.30 -13.81
N ILE A 56 7.54 14.77 -12.64
CA ILE A 56 8.56 14.32 -11.68
C ILE A 56 9.49 13.30 -12.37
N VAL A 57 10.78 13.34 -12.05
CA VAL A 57 11.78 12.40 -12.58
C VAL A 57 12.35 11.56 -11.46
N ARG A 58 12.80 10.34 -11.76
CA ARG A 58 13.32 9.37 -10.78
C ARG A 58 14.42 9.98 -9.88
N LYS A 59 15.30 10.81 -10.45
CA LYS A 59 16.37 11.51 -9.70
C LYS A 59 15.85 12.43 -8.59
N GLY A 60 14.64 12.96 -8.71
CA GLY A 60 14.01 13.84 -7.73
C GLY A 60 13.38 13.09 -6.54
N VAL A 61 13.38 11.75 -6.56
CA VAL A 61 12.71 10.94 -5.55
C VAL A 61 13.75 10.09 -4.82
N ASN A 62 13.72 10.15 -3.49
CA ASN A 62 14.50 9.26 -2.63
C ASN A 62 13.56 8.53 -1.68
N VAL A 63 13.62 7.21 -1.72
CA VAL A 63 12.84 6.32 -0.86
C VAL A 63 13.80 5.45 -0.08
N LEU A 64 13.64 5.41 1.24
CA LEU A 64 14.51 4.69 2.15
C LEU A 64 13.67 3.94 3.18
N ALA A 65 13.99 2.67 3.37
CA ALA A 65 13.57 1.87 4.50
C ALA A 65 14.82 1.39 5.22
N THR A 66 14.99 1.76 6.49
CA THR A 66 16.21 1.49 7.26
C THR A 66 15.85 0.82 8.57
N GLN A 67 16.68 -0.13 8.99
CA GLN A 67 16.62 -0.70 10.32
C GLN A 67 17.70 -0.03 11.18
N SER A 68 17.29 0.57 12.29
CA SER A 68 18.18 1.15 13.30
C SER A 68 18.74 0.06 14.23
N SER A 69 19.78 0.40 15.01
CA SER A 69 20.47 -0.53 15.91
C SER A 69 19.59 -1.08 17.04
N ASP A 70 18.54 -0.34 17.41
CA ASP A 70 17.49 -0.74 18.34
C ASP A 70 16.40 -1.62 17.70
N HIS A 71 16.65 -2.11 16.47
CA HIS A 71 15.71 -2.85 15.64
C HIS A 71 14.47 -2.07 15.21
N THR A 72 14.44 -0.75 15.40
CA THR A 72 13.36 0.09 14.91
C THR A 72 13.45 0.28 13.39
N HIS A 73 12.33 0.14 12.68
CA HIS A 73 12.26 0.37 11.23
C HIS A 73 11.76 1.78 10.93
N TRP A 74 12.55 2.54 10.18
CA TRP A 74 12.22 3.88 9.72
C TRP A 74 11.91 3.87 8.23
N PHE A 75 10.93 4.68 7.84
CA PHE A 75 10.54 4.87 6.45
C PHE A 75 10.59 6.36 6.09
N THR A 76 11.30 6.67 5.00
CA THR A 76 11.52 8.04 4.55
C THR A 76 11.24 8.16 3.06
N VAL A 77 10.49 9.19 2.69
CA VAL A 77 10.22 9.56 1.30
C VAL A 77 10.48 11.05 1.12
N ILE A 78 11.39 11.38 0.21
CA ILE A 78 11.73 12.76 -0.15
C ILE A 78 11.44 12.93 -1.65
N VAL A 79 10.67 13.96 -1.98
CA VAL A 79 10.33 14.31 -3.37
C VAL A 79 10.74 15.75 -3.62
N ASP A 80 11.58 16.00 -4.63
CA ASP A 80 12.14 17.30 -4.98
C ASP A 80 12.73 18.02 -3.75
N THR A 81 13.53 17.31 -2.95
CA THR A 81 14.14 17.79 -1.69
C THR A 81 13.15 18.05 -0.54
N ILE A 82 11.85 17.87 -0.74
CA ILE A 82 10.81 18.07 0.29
C ILE A 82 10.49 16.72 0.95
N PRO A 83 10.70 16.56 2.27
CA PRO A 83 10.27 15.37 2.99
C PRO A 83 8.75 15.25 2.95
N ARG A 84 8.27 14.14 2.39
CA ARG A 84 6.84 13.78 2.36
C ARG A 84 6.49 12.88 3.52
N VAL A 85 7.40 11.97 3.84
CA VAL A 85 7.29 11.00 4.93
C VAL A 85 8.64 10.88 5.59
N HIS A 86 8.67 10.90 6.92
CA HIS A 86 9.79 10.47 7.73
C HIS A 86 9.25 10.03 9.09
N ALA A 87 9.08 8.73 9.26
CA ALA A 87 8.41 8.17 10.44
C ALA A 87 8.84 6.73 10.72
N GLN A 88 8.67 6.31 11.96
CA GLN A 88 8.84 4.92 12.39
C GLN A 88 7.65 4.09 11.92
N LEU A 89 7.92 2.96 11.26
CA LEU A 89 6.90 1.99 10.85
C LEU A 89 6.28 1.30 12.06
N ALA A 90 4.99 0.95 11.95
CA ALA A 90 4.26 0.28 13.04
C ALA A 90 4.81 -1.12 13.37
N ALA A 91 5.42 -1.79 12.39
CA ALA A 91 6.10 -3.07 12.58
C ALA A 91 7.26 -3.25 11.59
N HIS A 92 7.90 -4.41 11.62
CA HIS A 92 9.11 -4.68 10.86
C HIS A 92 8.83 -5.03 9.39
N VAL A 93 9.71 -4.56 8.51
CA VAL A 93 9.68 -4.84 7.06
C VAL A 93 11.02 -5.42 6.61
N LYS A 94 11.03 -6.12 5.48
CA LYS A 94 12.26 -6.58 4.84
C LYS A 94 12.87 -5.40 4.07
N CYS A 95 13.68 -4.56 4.72
CA CYS A 95 14.21 -3.33 4.11
C CYS A 95 14.94 -3.57 2.77
N ALA A 96 15.62 -4.71 2.62
CA ALA A 96 16.34 -5.07 1.40
C ALA A 96 15.42 -5.35 0.19
N SER A 97 14.13 -5.62 0.41
CA SER A 97 13.15 -5.82 -0.66
C SER A 97 12.32 -4.57 -0.94
N LEU A 98 12.73 -3.41 -0.44
CA LEU A 98 12.13 -2.13 -0.80
C LEU A 98 12.26 -1.95 -2.31
N ASP A 99 11.12 -1.74 -2.97
CA ASP A 99 11.07 -1.35 -4.37
C ASP A 99 10.15 -0.13 -4.53
N TRP A 100 10.39 0.66 -5.57
CA TRP A 100 9.54 1.79 -5.89
C TRP A 100 9.69 2.24 -7.34
N ASP A 101 8.59 2.82 -7.85
CA ASP A 101 8.57 3.45 -9.16
C ASP A 101 7.64 4.66 -9.22
N ILE A 102 7.79 5.49 -10.25
CA ILE A 102 6.86 6.57 -10.56
C ILE A 102 5.87 6.04 -11.59
N ALA A 103 4.60 5.97 -11.22
CA ALA A 103 3.55 5.42 -12.07
C ALA A 103 2.35 6.35 -12.15
N ALA A 104 1.49 6.11 -13.14
CA ALA A 104 0.15 6.68 -13.13
C ALA A 104 -0.67 6.07 -11.98
N GLN A 105 -1.65 6.81 -11.46
CA GLN A 105 -2.52 6.31 -10.41
C GLN A 105 -3.23 5.01 -10.83
N LYS A 106 -3.04 3.94 -10.07
CA LYS A 106 -3.70 2.64 -10.29
C LYS A 106 -4.99 2.55 -9.48
N GLU A 107 -5.92 1.67 -9.87
CA GLU A 107 -7.16 1.43 -9.11
C GLU A 107 -6.94 0.96 -7.67
N SER A 108 -5.76 0.42 -7.37
CA SER A 108 -5.32 0.07 -6.01
C SER A 108 -4.96 1.30 -5.18
N SER A 109 -4.61 2.43 -5.80
CA SER A 109 -4.25 3.66 -5.10
C SER A 109 -5.43 4.21 -4.31
N PRO A 110 -5.23 4.63 -3.05
CA PRO A 110 -6.25 5.33 -2.27
C PRO A 110 -6.63 6.69 -2.89
N PHE A 111 -5.79 7.25 -3.75
CA PHE A 111 -6.05 8.53 -4.44
C PHE A 111 -6.78 8.37 -5.76
N TYR A 112 -6.98 7.13 -6.23
CA TYR A 112 -7.58 6.88 -7.53
C TYR A 112 -9.00 7.45 -7.60
N SER A 113 -9.18 8.49 -8.40
CA SER A 113 -10.48 8.99 -8.82
C SER A 113 -10.78 8.47 -10.22
N ARG A 114 -11.87 7.71 -10.36
CA ARG A 114 -12.28 7.18 -11.67
C ARG A 114 -12.54 8.38 -12.59
N ALA A 115 -11.89 8.41 -13.75
CA ALA A 115 -12.04 9.45 -14.74
C ALA A 115 -13.46 9.44 -15.35
N VAL A 116 -14.43 10.02 -14.64
CA VAL A 116 -15.81 10.23 -15.10
C VAL A 116 -16.02 11.70 -15.49
N LEU A 117 -15.11 12.59 -15.11
CA LEU A 117 -15.24 14.03 -15.35
C LEU A 117 -14.08 14.58 -16.20
N PRO A 118 -14.36 15.35 -17.27
CA PRO A 118 -13.35 15.96 -18.14
C PRO A 118 -12.56 17.11 -17.49
N THR A 119 -12.67 17.30 -16.17
CA THR A 119 -12.10 18.42 -15.42
C THR A 119 -11.03 18.01 -14.41
N ALA A 120 -10.58 16.75 -14.39
CA ALA A 120 -9.59 16.29 -13.40
C ALA A 120 -8.22 16.94 -13.63
N THR A 121 -7.92 18.00 -12.87
CA THR A 121 -6.60 18.65 -12.72
C THR A 121 -5.74 17.99 -11.64
N GLU A 122 -6.20 16.86 -11.08
CA GLU A 122 -5.52 16.14 -10.02
C GLU A 122 -4.22 15.47 -10.50
N PRO A 123 -3.22 15.29 -9.62
CA PRO A 123 -1.94 14.69 -9.97
C PRO A 123 -2.15 13.27 -10.51
N SER A 124 -1.98 13.10 -11.82
CA SER A 124 -2.12 11.80 -12.48
C SER A 124 -0.99 10.81 -12.17
N MET A 125 0.05 11.26 -11.47
CA MET A 125 1.25 10.49 -11.17
C MET A 125 1.45 10.35 -9.66
N GLU A 126 1.98 9.21 -9.25
CA GLU A 126 2.33 8.87 -7.88
C GLU A 126 3.66 8.14 -7.83
N VAL A 127 4.40 8.31 -6.72
CA VAL A 127 5.46 7.37 -6.36
C VAL A 127 4.78 6.20 -5.66
N CYS A 128 4.84 5.02 -6.27
CA CYS A 128 4.34 3.77 -5.70
C CYS A 128 5.51 3.01 -5.09
N ILE A 129 5.38 2.69 -3.81
CA ILE A 129 6.44 2.10 -3.00
C ILE A 129 5.94 0.79 -2.43
N THR A 130 6.71 -0.27 -2.62
CA THR A 130 6.39 -1.61 -2.11
C THR A 130 7.32 -1.95 -0.95
N LEU A 131 6.73 -2.29 0.19
CA LEU A 131 7.44 -2.78 1.38
C LEU A 131 6.93 -4.18 1.70
N ALA A 132 7.80 -5.18 1.70
CA ALA A 132 7.43 -6.52 2.17
C ALA A 132 7.47 -6.57 3.69
N LYS A 133 6.40 -7.10 4.29
CA LYS A 133 6.32 -7.30 5.74
C LYS A 133 7.28 -8.40 6.16
N ALA A 134 7.90 -8.23 7.33
CA ALA A 134 8.72 -9.29 7.91
C ALA A 134 7.86 -10.48 8.36
N VAL A 135 6.66 -10.18 8.88
CA VAL A 135 5.65 -11.15 9.29
C VAL A 135 4.33 -10.81 8.59
N PRO A 136 3.71 -11.77 7.85
CA PRO A 136 2.41 -11.54 7.23
C PRO A 136 1.34 -11.18 8.25
N GLY A 137 0.46 -10.25 7.91
CA GLY A 137 -0.65 -9.83 8.78
C GLY A 137 -1.22 -8.46 8.45
N HIS A 138 -2.39 -8.15 8.99
CA HIS A 138 -3.06 -6.87 8.78
C HIS A 138 -2.51 -5.79 9.74
N TRP A 139 -2.02 -4.69 9.20
CA TRP A 139 -1.56 -3.52 9.95
C TRP A 139 -2.71 -2.55 10.17
N ALA A 140 -2.96 -2.13 11.41
CA ALA A 140 -3.99 -1.12 11.70
C ALA A 140 -3.54 0.30 11.32
N THR A 141 -2.24 0.58 11.43
CA THR A 141 -1.61 1.86 11.08
C THR A 141 -0.32 1.60 10.31
N LEU A 142 0.10 2.55 9.47
CA LEU A 142 1.40 2.47 8.78
C LEU A 142 2.56 2.81 9.71
N PHE A 143 2.36 3.81 10.57
CA PHE A 143 3.36 4.32 11.50
C PHE A 143 3.01 3.98 12.94
N GLY A 144 4.06 3.80 13.75
CA GLY A 144 3.92 3.69 15.20
C GLY A 144 3.46 5.02 15.80
N SER A 145 2.78 4.95 16.93
CA SER A 145 2.56 6.13 17.76
C SER A 145 3.91 6.58 18.32
N CYS A 146 4.38 7.78 17.93
CA CYS A 146 5.53 8.39 18.56
C CYS A 146 5.27 8.50 20.07
N SER A 147 6.04 7.78 20.88
CA SER A 147 6.17 8.02 22.31
C SER A 147 7.29 9.00 22.57
#